data_AF-A0A4V5ZP01-F1
#
_entry.id   AF-A0A4V5ZP01-F1
#
_cell.length_a   1.000
_cell.length_b   1.000
_cell.length_c   1.000
_cell.angle_alpha   90.00
_cell.angle_beta   90.00
_cell.angle_gamma   90.00
#
_symmetry.space_group_name_H-M   'P 1'
#
loop_
_entity.id
_entity.type
_entity.pdbx_description
1 polymer ?
#
loop_
_entity_poly.entity_id
_entity_poly.type
_entity_poly.pdbx_seq_one_letter_code
_entity_poly.pdbx_strand_id
1 'polypeptide(L)'
;MSKLNSPCLLLSKIEWSEWNSLEIDSFSEVPKEPGLYRVRHRTENRDHLEYIGESGDTRRRIQSLARGAYADEMPYRDPHTAAPCLWAVQDNVGSALDVSYTTPPKAEDDQHRKGIEAALIALHRREANCSPTANFGRIIDGYKQSSYSQSDPAYRGGPLASGEDEPNSASGVQPPDWQNWREPLARDWMHLEWSEPYRLAERLNADPPDTGVYRIWYEGQDSTLAYIGESSNISSRLYNHEQTFGGDALFAYAERSDLDASHKRKEIETDCIGAYYLEVGKAPLAQFGHTENIPP
;
A
#
# COMPACT_ATOMS: atom_id res chain seq x y z
N MET A 1 -1.84 34.55 9.55
CA MET A 1 -1.06 33.95 8.44
C MET A 1 -0.51 32.64 8.98
N SER A 2 -0.80 31.43 8.52
CA SER A 2 -1.57 30.87 7.40
C SER A 2 -2.30 29.61 7.92
N LYS A 3 -3.59 29.45 7.63
CA LYS A 3 -4.35 28.20 7.87
C LYS A 3 -5.27 27.98 6.67
N LEU A 4 -4.69 27.80 5.49
CA LEU A 4 -5.43 27.54 4.25
C LEU A 4 -4.53 26.68 3.35
N ASN A 5 -4.35 25.42 3.75
CA ASN A 5 -4.03 24.31 2.87
C ASN A 5 -4.37 23.05 3.67
N SER A 6 -5.68 22.76 3.77
CA SER A 6 -6.12 21.50 4.36
C SER A 6 -5.62 20.36 3.46
N PRO A 7 -4.88 19.37 3.97
CA PRO A 7 -4.27 18.39 3.08
C PRO A 7 -5.23 17.41 2.41
N CYS A 8 -6.48 17.34 2.88
CA CYS A 8 -7.56 16.69 2.14
C CYS A 8 -7.77 17.33 0.74
N LEU A 9 -7.33 18.58 0.54
CA LEU A 9 -7.32 19.26 -0.77
C LEU A 9 -6.16 18.84 -1.68
N LEU A 10 -5.12 18.14 -1.18
CA LEU A 10 -3.99 17.69 -2.00
C LEU A 10 -4.40 16.58 -2.95
N LEU A 11 -5.19 15.62 -2.47
CA LEU A 11 -5.70 14.53 -3.32
C LEU A 11 -6.98 14.89 -4.06
N SER A 12 -7.81 15.81 -3.53
CA SER A 12 -9.01 16.29 -4.23
C SER A 12 -8.71 17.10 -5.50
N LYS A 13 -7.43 17.42 -5.75
CA LYS A 13 -6.94 18.11 -6.95
C LYS A 13 -6.28 17.16 -7.95
N ILE A 14 -6.27 15.85 -7.69
CA ILE A 14 -5.79 14.89 -8.67
C ILE A 14 -6.84 14.76 -9.77
N GLU A 15 -6.48 15.29 -10.94
CA GLU A 15 -7.25 15.13 -12.16
C GLU A 15 -6.94 13.74 -12.75
N TRP A 16 -7.91 12.84 -12.60
CA TRP A 16 -7.87 11.52 -13.21
C TRP A 16 -8.35 11.60 -14.65
N SER A 17 -7.77 10.80 -15.53
CA SER A 17 -8.34 10.55 -16.85
C SER A 17 -9.76 9.98 -16.71
N GLU A 18 -10.54 10.10 -17.78
CA GLU A 18 -11.74 9.29 -17.93
C GLU A 18 -11.42 7.80 -17.76
N TRP A 19 -12.43 7.04 -17.34
CA TRP A 19 -12.34 5.59 -17.28
C TRP A 19 -12.35 5.02 -18.69
N ASN A 20 -11.34 4.22 -19.02
CA ASN A 20 -11.22 3.53 -20.30
C ASN A 20 -11.17 2.03 -20.08
N SER A 21 -11.67 1.24 -21.03
CA SER A 21 -11.56 -0.21 -20.95
C SER A 21 -10.09 -0.64 -20.86
N LEU A 22 -9.78 -1.60 -20.00
CA LEU A 22 -8.43 -2.17 -19.90
C LEU A 22 -8.14 -3.18 -21.04
N GLU A 23 -9.16 -3.55 -21.81
CA GLU A 23 -9.09 -4.47 -22.97
C GLU A 23 -8.71 -3.78 -24.30
N ILE A 24 -8.43 -2.47 -24.31
CA ILE A 24 -8.18 -1.74 -25.55
C ILE A 24 -6.87 -2.16 -26.24
N ASP A 25 -6.86 -2.08 -27.59
CA ASP A 25 -5.72 -2.46 -28.43
C ASP A 25 -4.49 -1.56 -28.25
N SER A 26 -4.66 -0.33 -27.76
CA SER A 26 -3.57 0.64 -27.63
C SER A 26 -3.75 1.56 -26.42
N PHE A 27 -2.64 1.77 -25.72
CA PHE A 27 -2.51 2.73 -24.59
C PHE A 27 -1.69 3.97 -25.01
N SER A 28 -1.74 4.37 -26.28
CA SER A 28 -0.97 5.51 -26.78
C SER A 28 -1.31 6.84 -26.10
N GLU A 29 -2.51 6.98 -25.57
CA GLU A 29 -3.00 8.16 -24.85
C GLU A 29 -2.49 8.25 -23.40
N VAL A 30 -2.11 7.11 -22.81
CA VAL A 30 -1.49 7.07 -21.47
C VAL A 30 -0.09 7.68 -21.54
N PRO A 31 0.32 8.64 -20.71
CA PRO A 31 1.67 9.19 -20.75
C PRO A 31 2.78 8.17 -20.46
N LYS A 32 3.96 8.35 -21.07
CA LYS A 32 5.21 7.60 -20.77
C LYS A 32 6.01 8.30 -19.66
N GLU A 33 5.33 8.59 -18.57
CA GLU A 33 5.86 9.41 -17.49
C GLU A 33 5.50 8.81 -16.13
N PRO A 34 6.19 9.21 -15.05
CA PRO A 34 5.84 8.82 -13.70
C PRO A 34 4.42 9.22 -13.33
N GLY A 35 3.67 8.32 -12.70
CA GLY A 35 2.27 8.56 -12.40
C GLY A 35 1.59 7.43 -11.63
N LEU A 36 0.27 7.57 -11.52
CA LEU A 36 -0.59 6.65 -10.81
C LEU A 36 -1.73 6.19 -11.71
N TYR A 37 -2.27 5.02 -11.40
CA TYR A 37 -3.43 4.46 -12.08
C TYR A 37 -4.28 3.66 -11.10
N ARG A 38 -5.55 3.53 -11.44
CA ARG A 38 -6.54 2.78 -10.68
C ARG A 38 -7.37 1.93 -11.62
N VAL A 39 -7.81 0.78 -11.13
CA VAL A 39 -8.60 -0.20 -11.86
C VAL A 39 -9.89 -0.45 -11.11
N ARG A 40 -10.99 -0.60 -11.84
CA ARG A 40 -12.29 -1.03 -11.32
C ARG A 40 -12.90 -2.09 -12.23
N HIS A 41 -13.87 -2.82 -11.70
CA HIS A 41 -14.76 -3.65 -12.51
C HIS A 41 -16.04 -2.87 -12.84
N ARG A 42 -16.60 -3.00 -14.05
CA ARG A 42 -17.80 -2.24 -14.46
C ARG A 42 -19.13 -2.78 -13.91
N THR A 43 -19.11 -3.90 -13.18
CA THR A 43 -20.35 -4.54 -12.70
C THR A 43 -20.97 -3.73 -11.56
N GLU A 44 -22.28 -3.46 -11.65
CA GLU A 44 -23.05 -2.64 -10.71
C GLU A 44 -23.00 -3.07 -9.24
N ASN A 45 -22.61 -4.33 -8.95
CA ASN A 45 -22.47 -4.84 -7.58
C ASN A 45 -21.03 -4.74 -7.04
N ARG A 46 -20.13 -4.05 -7.73
CA ARG A 46 -18.72 -3.87 -7.35
C ARG A 46 -18.34 -2.39 -7.43
N ASP A 47 -18.82 -1.64 -6.45
CA ASP A 47 -18.58 -0.19 -6.33
C ASP A 47 -17.22 0.17 -5.70
N HIS A 48 -16.29 -0.77 -5.62
CA HIS A 48 -14.94 -0.59 -5.07
C HIS A 48 -13.86 -0.71 -6.16
N LEU A 49 -12.63 -0.29 -5.83
CA LEU A 49 -11.49 -0.39 -6.74
C LEU A 49 -10.92 -1.80 -6.68
N GLU A 50 -10.55 -2.34 -7.83
CA GLU A 50 -9.83 -3.61 -7.88
C GLU A 50 -8.35 -3.40 -7.60
N TYR A 51 -7.79 -2.25 -7.99
CA TYR A 51 -6.37 -1.97 -7.82
C TYR A 51 -6.06 -0.47 -7.85
N ILE A 52 -5.05 -0.05 -7.09
CA ILE A 52 -4.38 1.25 -7.21
C ILE A 52 -2.88 0.97 -7.31
N GLY A 53 -2.22 1.62 -8.27
CA GLY A 53 -0.81 1.41 -8.56
C GLY A 53 -0.07 2.69 -8.93
N GLU A 54 1.25 2.69 -8.70
CA GLU A 54 2.18 3.68 -9.25
C GLU A 54 3.17 3.09 -10.27
N SER A 55 3.83 3.96 -11.02
CA SER A 55 4.96 3.61 -11.89
C SER A 55 5.79 4.82 -12.25
N GLY A 56 7.09 4.63 -12.50
CA GLY A 56 7.94 5.61 -13.21
C GLY A 56 7.69 5.68 -14.73
N ASP A 57 6.98 4.70 -15.29
CA ASP A 57 6.47 4.69 -16.66
C ASP A 57 5.03 4.14 -16.63
N THR A 58 4.05 5.04 -16.56
CA THR A 58 2.63 4.71 -16.38
C THR A 58 2.09 3.89 -17.55
N ARG A 59 2.39 4.28 -18.80
CA ARG A 59 1.98 3.54 -20.00
C ARG A 59 2.48 2.10 -19.98
N ARG A 60 3.79 1.90 -19.78
CA ARG A 60 4.38 0.56 -19.78
C ARG A 60 3.77 -0.32 -18.69
N ARG A 61 3.51 0.25 -17.51
CA ARG A 61 2.95 -0.50 -16.38
C ARG A 61 1.52 -0.96 -16.65
N ILE A 62 0.64 -0.06 -17.13
CA ILE A 62 -0.73 -0.40 -17.52
C ILE A 62 -0.75 -1.43 -18.66
N GLN A 63 0.10 -1.26 -19.70
CA GLN A 63 0.21 -2.25 -20.78
C GLN A 63 0.63 -3.64 -20.28
N SER A 64 1.49 -3.69 -19.28
CA SER A 64 1.89 -4.94 -18.65
C SER A 64 0.76 -5.57 -17.84
N LEU A 65 -0.01 -4.74 -17.14
CA LEU A 65 -1.18 -5.17 -16.38
C LEU A 65 -2.27 -5.73 -17.28
N ALA A 66 -2.63 -5.00 -18.34
CA ALA A 66 -3.63 -5.41 -19.33
C ALA A 66 -3.27 -6.76 -19.95
N ARG A 67 -2.03 -6.91 -20.45
CA ARG A 67 -1.56 -8.18 -21.05
C ARG A 67 -1.64 -9.36 -20.09
N GLY A 68 -1.37 -9.14 -18.81
CA GLY A 68 -1.44 -10.21 -17.81
C GLY A 68 -2.88 -10.54 -17.40
N ALA A 69 -3.69 -9.52 -17.12
CA ALA A 69 -5.06 -9.69 -16.67
C ALA A 69 -5.94 -10.39 -17.72
N TYR A 70 -5.66 -10.18 -19.02
CA TYR A 70 -6.39 -10.74 -20.16
C TYR A 70 -5.64 -11.90 -20.85
N ALA A 71 -4.68 -12.53 -20.18
CA ALA A 71 -3.98 -13.70 -20.72
C ALA A 71 -4.89 -14.94 -20.74
N ASP A 72 -4.61 -15.90 -21.63
CA ASP A 72 -5.36 -17.17 -21.71
C ASP A 72 -5.21 -18.03 -20.44
N GLU A 73 -4.08 -17.91 -19.75
CA GLU A 73 -3.79 -18.57 -18.48
C GLU A 73 -3.35 -17.53 -17.44
N MET A 74 -3.60 -17.81 -16.16
CA MET A 74 -3.18 -16.92 -15.07
C MET A 74 -1.69 -16.57 -15.20
N PRO A 75 -1.33 -15.27 -15.28
CA PRO A 75 0.06 -14.84 -15.39
C PRO A 75 0.84 -15.12 -14.10
N TYR A 76 2.17 -15.03 -14.16
CA TYR A 76 3.01 -14.90 -12.97
C TYR A 76 2.85 -13.49 -12.36
N ARG A 77 3.31 -13.29 -11.13
CA ARG A 77 3.25 -11.96 -10.48
C ARG A 77 4.28 -10.98 -11.05
N ASP A 78 5.34 -11.45 -11.69
CA ASP A 78 6.26 -10.66 -12.49
C ASP A 78 5.83 -10.76 -13.97
N PRO A 79 5.73 -9.65 -14.72
CA PRO A 79 6.19 -8.29 -14.40
C PRO A 79 5.22 -7.42 -13.57
N HIS A 80 4.00 -7.89 -13.29
CA HIS A 80 2.99 -7.08 -12.61
C HIS A 80 2.23 -7.83 -11.51
N THR A 81 2.49 -7.45 -10.26
CA THR A 81 2.03 -8.19 -9.08
C THR A 81 0.52 -8.39 -9.01
N ALA A 82 -0.26 -7.40 -9.45
CA ALA A 82 -1.73 -7.46 -9.44
C ALA A 82 -2.34 -8.27 -10.59
N ALA A 83 -1.59 -8.56 -11.67
CA ALA A 83 -2.16 -9.17 -12.87
C ALA A 83 -2.79 -10.55 -12.63
N PRO A 84 -2.21 -11.47 -11.83
CA PRO A 84 -2.85 -12.75 -11.52
C PRO A 84 -4.19 -12.59 -10.79
N CYS A 85 -4.30 -11.61 -9.89
CA CYS A 85 -5.54 -11.35 -9.17
C CYS A 85 -6.61 -10.75 -10.08
N LEU A 86 -6.24 -9.79 -10.93
CA LEU A 86 -7.18 -9.24 -11.91
C LEU A 86 -7.61 -10.28 -12.95
N TRP A 87 -6.72 -11.20 -13.36
CA TRP A 87 -7.09 -12.35 -14.18
C TRP A 87 -8.18 -13.20 -13.49
N ALA A 88 -7.99 -13.53 -12.21
CA ALA A 88 -8.97 -14.29 -11.44
C ALA A 88 -10.31 -13.55 -11.30
N VAL A 89 -10.29 -12.23 -11.10
CA VAL A 89 -11.51 -11.40 -11.09
C VAL A 89 -12.25 -11.51 -12.42
N GLN A 90 -11.54 -11.46 -13.54
CA GLN A 90 -12.16 -11.59 -14.87
C GLN A 90 -12.73 -12.98 -15.13
N ASP A 91 -11.98 -14.02 -14.76
CA ASP A 91 -12.44 -15.41 -14.90
C ASP A 91 -13.71 -15.67 -14.06
N ASN A 92 -13.76 -15.12 -12.85
CA ASN A 92 -14.87 -15.33 -11.92
C ASN A 92 -16.10 -14.46 -12.22
N VAL A 93 -15.92 -13.20 -12.62
CA VAL A 93 -16.99 -12.18 -12.70
C VAL A 93 -17.28 -11.71 -14.13
N GLY A 94 -16.37 -11.96 -15.06
CA GLY A 94 -16.46 -11.58 -16.47
C GLY A 94 -15.44 -10.53 -16.91
N SER A 95 -15.26 -10.39 -18.23
CA SER A 95 -14.32 -9.44 -18.83
C SER A 95 -14.89 -8.01 -18.83
N ALA A 96 -14.62 -7.23 -17.77
CA ALA A 96 -15.12 -5.86 -17.68
C ALA A 96 -14.28 -4.92 -16.79
N LEU A 97 -12.95 -5.00 -16.90
CA LEU A 97 -12.05 -4.08 -16.18
C LEU A 97 -11.90 -2.74 -16.93
N ASP A 98 -11.96 -1.65 -16.17
CA ASP A 98 -11.62 -0.29 -16.61
C ASP A 98 -10.37 0.22 -15.88
N VAL A 99 -9.64 1.12 -16.52
CA VAL A 99 -8.49 1.84 -15.94
C VAL A 99 -8.65 3.34 -16.11
N SER A 100 -8.15 4.08 -15.10
CA SER A 100 -8.03 5.53 -15.10
C SER A 100 -6.65 5.89 -14.54
N TYR A 101 -6.01 6.92 -15.08
CA TYR A 101 -4.62 7.28 -14.77
C TYR A 101 -4.43 8.77 -14.56
N THR A 102 -3.30 9.16 -13.97
CA THR A 102 -2.93 10.55 -13.71
C THR A 102 -1.41 10.69 -13.54
N THR A 103 -0.86 11.82 -13.97
CA THR A 103 0.58 12.13 -13.89
C THR A 103 0.78 13.52 -13.26
N PRO A 104 0.42 13.69 -11.97
CA PRO A 104 0.58 14.98 -11.31
C PRO A 104 2.07 15.30 -11.17
N PRO A 105 2.51 16.57 -11.23
CA PRO A 105 3.94 16.93 -11.17
C PRO A 105 4.69 16.34 -9.96
N LYS A 106 4.02 16.18 -8.81
CA LYS A 106 4.61 15.54 -7.63
C LYS A 106 4.97 14.06 -7.83
N ALA A 107 4.37 13.38 -8.79
CA ALA A 107 4.67 11.98 -9.08
C ALA A 107 6.01 11.79 -9.80
N GLU A 108 6.64 12.85 -10.31
CA GLU A 108 8.01 12.78 -10.84
C GLU A 108 9.00 12.29 -9.77
N ASP A 109 8.80 12.70 -8.51
CA ASP A 109 9.56 12.24 -7.37
C ASP A 109 9.05 10.86 -6.88
N ASP A 110 9.95 9.89 -6.77
CA ASP A 110 9.62 8.50 -6.41
C ASP A 110 8.94 8.39 -5.04
N GLN A 111 9.49 9.09 -4.05
CA GLN A 111 8.99 9.06 -2.68
C GLN A 111 7.60 9.68 -2.58
N HIS A 112 7.40 10.83 -3.23
CA HIS A 112 6.10 11.48 -3.32
C HIS A 112 5.10 10.60 -4.07
N ARG A 113 5.48 9.97 -5.18
CA ARG A 113 4.59 9.11 -5.96
C ARG A 113 4.08 7.93 -5.15
N LYS A 114 4.96 7.22 -4.45
CA LYS A 114 4.59 6.12 -3.53
C LYS A 114 3.78 6.60 -2.32
N GLY A 115 4.09 7.79 -1.81
CA GLY A 115 3.29 8.43 -0.75
C GLY A 115 1.86 8.76 -1.20
N ILE A 116 1.68 9.25 -2.44
CA ILE A 116 0.36 9.49 -3.03
C ILE A 116 -0.39 8.17 -3.21
N GLU A 117 0.27 7.11 -3.70
CA GLU A 117 -0.33 5.77 -3.82
C GLU A 117 -0.85 5.26 -2.47
N ALA A 118 -0.02 5.32 -1.43
CA ALA A 118 -0.42 4.91 -0.08
C ALA A 118 -1.61 5.73 0.44
N ALA A 119 -1.61 7.04 0.22
CA ALA A 119 -2.71 7.92 0.63
C ALA A 119 -4.02 7.64 -0.13
N LEU A 120 -3.95 7.34 -1.43
CA LEU A 120 -5.12 6.93 -2.23
C LEU A 120 -5.69 5.58 -1.77
N ILE A 121 -4.82 4.62 -1.46
CA ILE A 121 -5.24 3.32 -0.92
C ILE A 121 -5.90 3.49 0.46
N ALA A 122 -5.30 4.29 1.34
CA ALA A 122 -5.84 4.57 2.66
C ALA A 122 -7.22 5.27 2.61
N LEU A 123 -7.38 6.26 1.72
CA LEU A 123 -8.68 6.91 1.49
C LEU A 123 -9.71 5.92 0.95
N HIS A 124 -9.34 5.11 -0.04
CA HIS A 124 -10.24 4.09 -0.56
C HIS A 124 -10.69 3.12 0.53
N ARG A 125 -9.74 2.62 1.34
CA ARG A 125 -10.02 1.72 2.46
C ARG A 125 -10.97 2.36 3.46
N ARG A 126 -10.75 3.63 3.83
CA ARG A 126 -11.64 4.38 4.72
C ARG A 126 -13.06 4.55 4.15
N GLU A 127 -13.18 4.86 2.87
CA GLU A 127 -14.47 5.19 2.24
C GLU A 127 -15.28 3.95 1.86
N ALA A 128 -14.62 2.92 1.34
CA ALA A 128 -15.24 1.66 0.92
C ALA A 128 -15.28 0.60 2.04
N ASN A 129 -14.59 0.85 3.15
CA ASN A 129 -14.42 -0.07 4.27
C ASN A 129 -13.82 -1.44 3.86
N CYS A 130 -13.01 -1.44 2.80
CA CYS A 130 -12.32 -2.62 2.28
C CYS A 130 -11.05 -2.24 1.50
N SER A 131 -10.09 -3.17 1.40
CA SER A 131 -8.94 -3.02 0.48
C SER A 131 -9.37 -3.06 -0.98
N PRO A 132 -8.62 -2.40 -1.88
CA PRO A 132 -8.69 -2.78 -3.28
C PRO A 132 -8.29 -4.25 -3.44
N THR A 133 -9.05 -5.00 -4.24
CA THR A 133 -8.98 -6.47 -4.30
C THR A 133 -7.59 -7.03 -4.59
N ALA A 134 -6.85 -6.43 -5.52
CA ALA A 134 -5.57 -6.90 -6.03
C ALA A 134 -4.34 -6.18 -5.43
N ASN A 135 -4.54 -5.29 -4.45
CA ASN A 135 -3.44 -4.73 -3.68
C ASN A 135 -2.92 -5.73 -2.63
N PHE A 136 -1.78 -5.40 -2.00
CA PHE A 136 -1.17 -6.18 -0.91
C PHE A 136 -0.78 -7.63 -1.24
N GLY A 137 -0.73 -7.98 -2.53
CA GLY A 137 -0.40 -9.33 -2.98
C GLY A 137 -1.51 -10.34 -2.75
N ARG A 138 -2.76 -9.90 -2.61
CA ARG A 138 -3.93 -10.75 -2.43
C ARG A 138 -4.40 -11.39 -3.74
N ILE A 139 -5.25 -12.40 -3.60
CA ILE A 139 -5.99 -13.09 -4.66
C ILE A 139 -7.44 -13.25 -4.18
N ILE A 140 -8.41 -13.41 -5.08
CA ILE A 140 -9.81 -13.62 -4.66
C ILE A 140 -10.01 -15.06 -4.15
N ASP A 141 -11.04 -15.26 -3.32
CA ASP A 141 -11.43 -16.59 -2.83
C ASP A 141 -11.75 -17.54 -3.99
N GLY A 142 -11.38 -18.81 -3.82
CA GLY A 142 -11.55 -19.84 -4.84
C GLY A 142 -10.44 -19.90 -5.89
N TYR A 143 -9.39 -19.09 -5.76
CA TYR A 143 -8.25 -19.09 -6.68
C TYR A 143 -6.92 -19.21 -5.95
N LYS A 144 -6.03 -20.02 -6.53
CA LYS A 144 -4.62 -20.11 -6.15
C LYS A 144 -3.84 -19.00 -6.83
N GLN A 145 -2.95 -18.32 -6.11
CA GLN A 145 -2.11 -17.29 -6.73
C GLN A 145 -0.91 -17.91 -7.44
N SER A 146 -0.55 -17.43 -8.63
CA SER A 146 0.70 -17.85 -9.29
C SER A 146 1.96 -17.50 -8.48
N SER A 147 3.04 -18.24 -8.74
CA SER A 147 4.38 -17.91 -8.24
C SER A 147 4.84 -16.52 -8.70
N TYR A 148 5.89 -16.00 -8.04
CA TYR A 148 6.39 -14.66 -8.35
C TYR A 148 6.82 -14.54 -9.82
N SER A 149 7.60 -15.51 -10.30
CA SER A 149 8.11 -15.51 -11.66
C SER A 149 8.22 -16.95 -12.17
N GLN A 150 8.76 -17.09 -13.38
CA GLN A 150 9.14 -18.37 -13.97
C GLN A 150 10.37 -19.01 -13.31
N SER A 151 10.94 -18.42 -12.25
CA SER A 151 12.04 -19.03 -11.49
C SER A 151 11.52 -19.92 -10.36
N ASP A 152 12.29 -20.97 -10.07
CA ASP A 152 11.95 -22.13 -9.23
C ASP A 152 11.45 -21.79 -7.81
N PRO A 153 10.29 -22.33 -7.35
CA PRO A 153 9.34 -23.14 -8.13
C PRO A 153 8.41 -22.27 -8.98
N ALA A 154 8.40 -22.54 -10.28
CA ALA A 154 7.50 -21.91 -11.23
C ALA A 154 6.16 -22.66 -11.24
N TYR A 155 5.07 -21.97 -10.93
CA TYR A 155 3.73 -22.49 -11.14
C TYR A 155 2.74 -21.36 -11.46
N ARG A 156 1.79 -21.67 -12.34
CA ARG A 156 0.64 -20.82 -12.60
C ARG A 156 -0.50 -21.24 -11.68
N GLY A 157 -1.15 -20.25 -11.07
CA GLY A 157 -2.35 -20.45 -10.30
C GLY A 157 -3.57 -20.68 -11.19
N GLY A 158 -4.75 -20.59 -10.59
CA GLY A 158 -6.03 -20.88 -11.24
C GLY A 158 -7.11 -21.17 -10.21
N PRO A 159 -8.30 -21.61 -10.64
CA PRO A 159 -9.35 -22.05 -9.72
C PRO A 159 -8.85 -23.16 -8.80
N LEU A 160 -9.15 -23.05 -7.51
CA LEU A 160 -8.85 -24.06 -6.49
C LEU A 160 -9.79 -25.26 -6.63
N ALA A 161 -9.26 -26.46 -6.41
CA ALA A 161 -10.10 -27.64 -6.26
C ALA A 161 -10.82 -27.64 -4.89
N SER A 162 -11.89 -28.44 -4.79
CA SER A 162 -12.62 -28.57 -3.54
C SER A 162 -11.71 -29.07 -2.41
N GLY A 163 -11.62 -28.29 -1.33
CA GLY A 163 -10.80 -28.60 -0.15
C GLY A 163 -9.38 -28.02 -0.19
N GLU A 164 -8.97 -27.35 -1.27
CA GLU A 164 -7.72 -26.58 -1.30
C GLU A 164 -7.93 -25.16 -0.73
N ASP A 165 -6.87 -24.59 -0.17
CA ASP A 165 -6.85 -23.24 0.36
C ASP A 165 -5.72 -22.38 -0.25
N GLU A 166 -5.88 -21.06 -0.16
CA GLU A 166 -4.89 -20.08 -0.57
C GLU A 166 -4.81 -18.99 0.51
N PRO A 167 -3.73 -18.95 1.33
CA PRO A 167 -3.61 -17.98 2.41
C PRO A 167 -3.73 -16.52 1.97
N ASN A 168 -3.38 -16.20 0.72
CA ASN A 168 -3.51 -14.84 0.18
C ASN A 168 -4.95 -14.47 -0.24
N SER A 169 -5.90 -15.41 -0.20
CA SER A 169 -7.33 -15.13 -0.40
C SER A 169 -8.04 -14.69 0.87
N ALA A 170 -7.44 -14.99 2.04
CA ALA A 170 -7.98 -14.61 3.33
C ALA A 170 -8.39 -13.14 3.38
N SER A 171 -9.48 -12.88 4.11
CA SER A 171 -9.98 -11.51 4.29
C SER A 171 -8.92 -10.63 4.97
N GLY A 172 -8.81 -9.41 4.45
CA GLY A 172 -7.98 -8.37 5.05
C GLY A 172 -8.57 -7.84 6.35
N VAL A 173 -7.89 -6.87 6.94
CA VAL A 173 -8.37 -6.15 8.12
C VAL A 173 -9.13 -4.90 7.74
N GLN A 174 -10.11 -4.57 8.57
CA GLN A 174 -10.82 -3.30 8.48
C GLN A 174 -9.82 -2.14 8.60
N PRO A 175 -10.02 -1.03 7.87
CA PRO A 175 -9.24 0.17 8.09
C PRO A 175 -9.35 0.61 9.57
N PRO A 176 -8.28 1.16 10.16
CA PRO A 176 -8.38 1.78 11.47
C PRO A 176 -9.38 2.95 11.43
N ASP A 177 -9.97 3.29 12.58
CA ASP A 177 -10.70 4.56 12.70
C ASP A 177 -9.68 5.70 12.59
N TRP A 178 -9.94 6.68 11.72
CA TRP A 178 -9.06 7.83 11.52
C TRP A 178 -9.17 8.84 12.67
N GLN A 179 -9.46 8.39 13.90
CA GLN A 179 -9.40 9.23 15.08
C GLN A 179 -7.99 9.80 15.24
N ASN A 180 -7.91 11.10 15.52
CA ASN A 180 -6.66 11.83 15.70
C ASN A 180 -5.64 11.69 14.56
N TRP A 181 -6.07 11.35 13.34
CA TRP A 181 -5.18 11.11 12.19
C TRP A 181 -4.20 12.26 11.87
N ARG A 182 -4.52 13.49 12.31
CA ARG A 182 -3.69 14.70 12.15
C ARG A 182 -2.60 14.88 13.19
N GLU A 183 -2.50 13.98 14.16
CA GLU A 183 -1.51 14.04 15.25
C GLU A 183 -0.63 12.77 15.19
N PRO A 184 0.34 12.66 14.25
CA PRO A 184 1.08 11.42 14.00
C PRO A 184 1.92 10.89 15.16
N LEU A 185 2.13 11.69 16.22
CA LEU A 185 2.85 11.33 17.44
C LEU A 185 1.91 11.08 18.63
N ALA A 186 0.60 11.28 18.49
CA ALA A 186 -0.37 10.99 19.54
C ALA A 186 -0.37 9.50 19.90
N ARG A 187 -0.67 9.19 21.17
CA ARG A 187 -0.74 7.82 21.68
C ARG A 187 -1.94 7.03 21.15
N ASP A 188 -2.97 7.73 20.67
CA ASP A 188 -4.20 7.18 20.09
C ASP A 188 -4.34 7.50 18.58
N TRP A 189 -3.21 7.82 17.91
CA TRP A 189 -3.19 8.13 16.48
C TRP A 189 -3.77 6.98 15.67
N MET A 190 -4.77 7.27 14.82
CA MET A 190 -5.51 6.29 14.02
C MET A 190 -6.26 5.24 14.87
N HIS A 191 -6.67 5.61 16.10
CA HIS A 191 -7.29 4.69 17.06
C HIS A 191 -6.45 3.42 17.30
N LEU A 192 -5.13 3.54 17.15
CA LEU A 192 -4.20 2.48 17.49
C LEU A 192 -3.64 2.78 18.88
N GLU A 193 -3.49 1.75 19.70
CA GLU A 193 -2.93 1.85 21.04
C GLU A 193 -1.39 1.90 20.95
N TRP A 194 -0.84 3.07 20.63
CA TRP A 194 0.60 3.23 20.55
C TRP A 194 1.22 3.21 21.95
N SER A 195 2.33 2.48 22.07
CA SER A 195 3.18 2.44 23.25
C SER A 195 3.66 3.85 23.63
N GLU A 196 4.21 3.98 24.84
CA GLU A 196 5.08 5.12 25.13
C GLU A 196 6.30 5.11 24.18
N PRO A 197 6.93 6.27 23.95
CA PRO A 197 8.13 6.32 23.13
C PRO A 197 9.34 5.75 23.86
N TYR A 198 10.15 4.99 23.14
CA TYR A 198 11.42 4.44 23.60
C TYR A 198 12.54 4.87 22.65
N ARG A 199 13.76 5.01 23.16
CA ARG A 199 14.95 5.16 22.28
C ARG A 199 15.30 3.82 21.64
N LEU A 200 15.78 3.82 20.40
CA LEU A 200 16.26 2.60 19.73
C LEU A 200 17.43 1.94 20.48
N ALA A 201 18.28 2.73 21.14
CA ALA A 201 19.33 2.23 22.04
C ALA A 201 18.75 1.44 23.24
N GLU A 202 17.51 1.73 23.63
CA GLU A 202 16.81 1.12 24.76
C GLU A 202 15.78 0.08 24.31
N ARG A 203 15.78 -0.34 23.04
CA ARG A 203 14.78 -1.26 22.46
C ARG A 203 14.60 -2.57 23.24
N LEU A 204 15.63 -3.06 23.92
CA LEU A 204 15.56 -4.27 24.73
C LEU A 204 14.69 -4.11 25.99
N ASN A 205 14.41 -2.87 26.41
CA ASN A 205 13.55 -2.56 27.54
C ASN A 205 12.07 -2.36 27.12
N ALA A 206 11.79 -2.27 25.83
CA ALA A 206 10.47 -1.90 25.31
C ALA A 206 9.49 -3.08 25.18
N ASP A 207 10.01 -4.32 25.22
CA ASP A 207 9.27 -5.58 25.10
C ASP A 207 8.12 -5.56 24.07
N PRO A 208 8.39 -5.21 22.80
CA PRO A 208 7.34 -5.10 21.79
C PRO A 208 6.77 -6.48 21.43
N PRO A 209 5.51 -6.56 20.99
CA PRO A 209 4.96 -7.79 20.45
C PRO A 209 5.74 -8.22 19.20
N ASP A 210 5.69 -9.52 18.86
CA ASP A 210 6.30 -10.00 17.62
C ASP A 210 5.67 -9.33 16.39
N THR A 211 4.34 -9.24 16.39
CA THR A 211 3.55 -8.79 15.24
C THR A 211 2.88 -7.45 15.50
N GLY A 212 3.01 -6.52 14.56
CA GLY A 212 2.34 -5.21 14.64
C GLY A 212 2.91 -4.17 13.68
N VAL A 213 2.60 -2.91 13.98
CA VAL A 213 3.15 -1.74 13.31
C VAL A 213 3.95 -0.89 14.29
N TYR A 214 4.93 -0.16 13.77
CA TYR A 214 5.78 0.75 14.55
C TYR A 214 6.06 2.02 13.76
N ARG A 215 6.42 3.08 14.48
CA ARG A 215 6.84 4.37 13.93
C ARG A 215 8.14 4.82 14.57
N ILE A 216 8.98 5.53 13.81
CA ILE A 216 10.30 6.04 14.24
C ILE A 216 10.36 7.54 13.95
N TRP A 217 10.94 8.34 14.85
CA TRP A 217 11.14 9.78 14.70
C TRP A 217 12.30 10.29 15.56
N TYR A 218 12.61 11.58 15.45
CA TYR A 218 13.67 12.24 16.23
C TYR A 218 13.07 13.23 17.24
N GLU A 219 13.75 13.38 18.39
CA GLU A 219 13.35 14.33 19.43
C GLU A 219 13.35 15.78 18.90
N GLY A 220 12.40 16.59 19.35
CA GLY A 220 12.26 17.99 18.93
C GLY A 220 11.69 18.21 17.52
N GLN A 221 11.30 17.15 16.81
CA GLN A 221 10.56 17.26 15.55
C GLN A 221 9.05 17.35 15.83
N ASP A 222 8.43 18.47 15.45
CA ASP A 222 6.97 18.58 15.44
C ASP A 222 6.43 17.67 14.32
N SER A 223 5.72 16.61 14.71
CA SER A 223 4.98 15.65 13.86
C SER A 223 5.76 14.93 12.74
N THR A 224 7.06 15.15 12.56
CA THR A 224 7.83 14.56 11.47
C THR A 224 8.29 13.15 11.82
N LEU A 225 7.73 12.15 11.16
CA LEU A 225 8.16 10.76 11.26
C LEU A 225 9.34 10.50 10.31
N ALA A 226 10.31 9.74 10.82
CA ALA A 226 11.40 9.20 10.02
C ALA A 226 10.96 7.94 9.25
N TYR A 227 10.12 7.10 9.87
CA TYR A 227 9.68 5.83 9.29
C TYR A 227 8.38 5.32 9.91
N ILE A 228 7.56 4.64 9.10
CA ILE A 228 6.45 3.79 9.55
C ILE A 228 6.69 2.40 8.96
N GLY A 229 6.56 1.37 9.79
CA GLY A 229 6.82 0.00 9.38
C GLY A 229 5.87 -1.02 9.97
N GLU A 230 5.86 -2.20 9.34
CA GLU A 230 5.25 -3.41 9.88
C GLU A 230 6.26 -4.53 10.10
N SER A 231 5.92 -5.46 10.99
CA SER A 231 6.67 -6.70 11.11
C SER A 231 5.86 -7.84 11.72
N SER A 232 6.30 -9.07 11.43
CA SER A 232 6.01 -10.25 12.25
C SER A 232 7.13 -10.58 13.24
N ASN A 233 8.16 -9.72 13.33
CA ASN A 233 9.18 -9.74 14.38
C ASN A 233 9.72 -8.31 14.60
N ILE A 234 8.98 -7.50 15.36
CA ILE A 234 9.32 -6.10 15.64
C ILE A 234 10.69 -5.99 16.33
N SER A 235 10.98 -6.84 17.31
CA SER A 235 12.27 -6.85 18.02
C SER A 235 13.48 -6.95 17.08
N SER A 236 13.44 -7.88 16.11
CA SER A 236 14.49 -8.01 15.11
C SER A 236 14.54 -6.81 14.15
N ARG A 237 13.39 -6.24 13.78
CA ARG A 237 13.35 -5.03 12.94
C ARG A 237 13.98 -3.83 13.63
N LEU A 238 13.66 -3.59 14.91
CA LEU A 238 14.21 -2.48 15.68
C LEU A 238 15.73 -2.58 15.86
N TYR A 239 16.26 -3.81 16.00
CA TYR A 239 17.71 -4.03 16.00
C TYR A 239 18.37 -3.51 14.72
N ASN A 240 17.79 -3.81 13.55
CA ASN A 240 18.31 -3.31 12.28
C ASN A 240 18.12 -1.80 12.14
N HIS A 241 16.99 -1.26 12.61
CA HIS A 241 16.70 0.17 12.54
C HIS A 241 17.63 1.02 13.40
N GLU A 242 18.13 0.52 14.53
CA GLU A 242 19.17 1.24 15.30
C GLU A 242 20.40 1.55 14.44
N GLN A 243 20.79 0.63 13.55
CA GLN A 243 21.93 0.82 12.64
C GLN A 243 21.64 1.85 11.53
N THR A 244 20.37 2.09 11.21
CA THR A 244 19.94 3.00 10.15
C THR A 244 19.59 4.39 10.67
N PHE A 245 18.89 4.47 11.80
CA PHE A 245 18.36 5.72 12.36
C PHE A 245 19.17 6.25 13.54
N GLY A 246 20.08 5.45 14.10
CA GLY A 246 20.86 5.78 15.29
C GLY A 246 20.12 5.48 16.59
N GLY A 247 20.89 5.29 17.67
CA GLY A 247 20.36 4.91 18.98
C GLY A 247 19.46 5.98 19.65
N ASP A 248 19.65 7.25 19.31
CA ASP A 248 18.89 8.37 19.86
C ASP A 248 17.50 8.55 19.22
N ALA A 249 17.25 7.91 18.06
CA ALA A 249 15.93 7.94 17.46
C ALA A 249 14.90 7.26 18.38
N LEU A 250 13.71 7.85 18.42
CA LEU A 250 12.58 7.36 19.18
C LEU A 250 11.75 6.41 18.33
N PHE A 251 11.14 5.42 18.97
CA PHE A 251 10.15 4.56 18.35
C PHE A 251 8.97 4.31 19.30
N ALA A 252 7.84 3.98 18.70
CA ALA A 252 6.66 3.43 19.39
C ALA A 252 6.05 2.35 18.51
N TYR A 253 5.38 1.39 19.13
CA TYR A 253 4.70 0.29 18.46
C TYR A 253 3.23 0.26 18.84
N ALA A 254 2.39 -0.31 17.98
CA ALA A 254 1.00 -0.63 18.29
C ALA A 254 0.79 -2.13 18.14
N GLU A 255 0.29 -2.76 19.21
CA GLU A 255 -0.02 -4.18 19.22
C GLU A 255 -1.34 -4.45 18.49
N ARG A 256 -1.29 -5.41 17.55
CA ARG A 256 -2.46 -5.84 16.78
C ARG A 256 -2.34 -7.33 16.47
N SER A 257 -2.93 -8.16 17.32
CA SER A 257 -2.87 -9.63 17.18
C SER A 257 -3.61 -10.16 15.95
N ASP A 258 -4.47 -9.35 15.33
CA ASP A 258 -5.21 -9.67 14.12
C ASP A 258 -4.37 -9.54 12.84
N LEU A 259 -3.13 -9.06 12.91
CA LEU A 259 -2.22 -8.90 11.76
C LEU A 259 -1.34 -10.14 11.48
N ASP A 260 -1.93 -11.32 11.62
CA ASP A 260 -1.30 -12.63 11.45
C ASP A 260 -0.73 -12.88 10.02
N ALA A 261 -1.27 -12.19 9.00
CA ALA A 261 -0.85 -12.30 7.61
C ALA A 261 -0.13 -11.05 7.08
N SER A 262 0.79 -11.24 6.13
CA SER A 262 1.56 -10.11 5.55
C SER A 262 0.69 -9.06 4.88
N HIS A 263 -0.40 -9.46 4.21
CA HIS A 263 -1.30 -8.50 3.58
C HIS A 263 -2.02 -7.63 4.61
N LYS A 264 -2.45 -8.19 5.76
CA LYS A 264 -3.10 -7.45 6.85
C LYS A 264 -2.16 -6.41 7.47
N ARG A 265 -0.89 -6.78 7.67
CA ARG A 265 0.14 -5.85 8.15
C ARG A 265 0.38 -4.69 7.19
N LYS A 266 0.53 -4.99 5.89
CA LYS A 266 0.71 -3.98 4.84
C LYS A 266 -0.49 -3.07 4.68
N GLU A 267 -1.69 -3.59 4.89
CA GLU A 267 -2.93 -2.80 4.91
C GLU A 267 -2.85 -1.70 5.98
N ILE A 268 -2.55 -2.05 7.25
CA ILE A 268 -2.44 -1.06 8.34
C ILE A 268 -1.22 -0.14 8.16
N GLU A 269 -0.07 -0.65 7.74
CA GLU A 269 1.11 0.17 7.42
C GLU A 269 0.78 1.22 6.37
N THR A 270 0.08 0.83 5.30
CA THR A 270 -0.33 1.72 4.21
C THR A 270 -1.36 2.74 4.68
N ASP A 271 -2.30 2.34 5.53
CA ASP A 271 -3.27 3.27 6.15
C ASP A 271 -2.55 4.35 6.98
N CYS A 272 -1.56 3.97 7.80
CA CYS A 272 -0.76 4.90 8.60
C CYS A 272 0.10 5.82 7.73
N ILE A 273 0.80 5.28 6.71
CA ILE A 273 1.60 6.08 5.77
C ILE A 273 0.71 7.05 5.00
N GLY A 274 -0.46 6.58 4.55
CA GLY A 274 -1.41 7.38 3.80
C GLY A 274 -1.99 8.53 4.63
N ALA A 275 -2.41 8.26 5.87
CA ALA A 275 -2.88 9.28 6.80
C ALA A 275 -1.80 10.30 7.15
N TYR A 276 -0.56 9.84 7.37
CA TYR A 276 0.59 10.72 7.57
C TYR A 276 0.86 11.60 6.34
N TYR A 277 0.87 11.01 5.14
CA TYR A 277 1.11 11.74 3.89
C TYR A 277 0.03 12.77 3.65
N LEU A 278 -1.21 12.44 3.98
CA LEU A 278 -2.28 13.42 4.01
C LEU A 278 -1.89 14.53 4.96
N GLU A 279 -1.68 14.31 6.25
CA GLU A 279 -1.42 15.41 7.19
C GLU A 279 -0.19 16.27 6.82
N VAL A 280 0.93 15.64 6.52
CA VAL A 280 2.24 16.30 6.38
C VAL A 280 2.54 16.72 4.93
N GLY A 281 1.85 16.14 3.94
CA GLY A 281 2.05 16.40 2.52
C GLY A 281 3.33 15.77 1.92
N LYS A 282 4.00 14.90 2.70
CA LYS A 282 5.22 14.14 2.37
C LYS A 282 5.16 12.77 3.07
N ALA A 283 5.88 11.79 2.54
CA ALA A 283 6.08 10.52 3.24
C ALA A 283 7.06 10.70 4.42
N PRO A 284 7.12 9.76 5.38
CA PRO A 284 8.18 9.74 6.39
C PRO A 284 9.57 9.75 5.74
N LEU A 285 10.56 10.37 6.39
CA LEU A 285 11.86 10.74 5.78
C LEU A 285 12.50 9.60 4.98
N ALA A 286 12.63 8.42 5.59
CA ALA A 286 13.28 7.25 5.01
C ALA A 286 12.29 6.24 4.38
N GLN A 287 11.00 6.59 4.31
CA GLN A 287 9.99 5.70 3.76
C GLN A 287 10.32 5.35 2.31
N PHE A 288 9.99 4.13 1.91
CA PHE A 288 10.20 3.61 0.55
C PHE A 288 11.67 3.46 0.11
N GLY A 289 12.61 3.46 1.07
CA GLY A 289 14.03 3.18 0.84
C GLY A 289 14.92 4.42 0.77
N HIS A 290 14.39 5.60 1.09
CA HIS A 290 15.08 6.89 0.98
C HIS A 290 15.91 7.24 2.22
N THR A 291 16.81 6.35 2.63
CA THR A 291 17.64 6.56 3.84
C THR A 291 18.58 7.76 3.75
N GLU A 292 18.84 8.28 2.55
CA GLU A 292 19.59 9.51 2.31
C GLU A 292 18.94 10.77 2.91
N ASN A 293 17.65 10.70 3.25
CA ASN A 293 16.91 11.80 3.89
C ASN A 293 17.01 11.80 5.42
N ILE A 294 17.69 10.80 6.00
CA ILE A 294 17.91 10.73 7.44
C ILE A 294 18.93 11.82 7.84
N PRO A 295 18.64 12.65 8.87
CA PRO A 295 19.61 13.61 9.37
C PRO A 295 20.91 12.91 9.82
N PRO A 296 22.08 13.52 9.59
CA PRO A 296 23.37 12.95 10.01
C PRO A 296 23.50 12.85 11.53
#